data_AF-A0A2W5S115-F1
#
_entry.id   AF-A0A2W5S115-F1
#
_cell.length_a   1.000
_cell.length_b   1.000
_cell.length_c   1.000
_cell.angle_alpha   90.00
_cell.angle_beta   90.00
_cell.angle_gamma   90.00
#
_symmetry.space_group_name_H-M   'P 1'
#
loop_
_entity.id
_entity.type
_entity.pdbx_description
1 polymer ?
#
loop_
_entity_poly.entity_id
_entity_poly.type
_entity_poly.pdbx_seq_one_letter_code
_entity_poly.pdbx_strand_id
1 'polypeptide(L)' 'MAAKKIKPCEWCGKMHEVRMADLKRGWGRFCSKTCKAMKQEKRTGQNAAYHARQERRENGGEFVYVGGFGPWDDHKDC' A
#
# COMPACT_ATOMS: atom_id res chain seq x y z
N MET A 1 13.47 -25.45 17.62
CA MET A 1 13.98 -24.78 16.41
C MET A 1 12.85 -24.62 15.40
N ALA A 2 12.72 -23.49 14.72
CA ALA A 2 11.65 -23.28 13.74
C ALA A 2 11.95 -24.07 12.45
N ALA A 3 11.10 -25.05 12.11
CA ALA A 3 11.23 -25.80 10.87
C ALA A 3 11.03 -24.89 9.65
N LYS A 4 11.87 -25.04 8.63
CA LYS A 4 11.82 -24.28 7.38
C LYS A 4 11.67 -25.21 6.18
N LYS A 5 11.06 -24.71 5.10
CA LYS A 5 10.79 -25.44 3.86
C LYS A 5 11.06 -24.53 2.67
N ILE A 6 11.66 -25.08 1.63
CA ILE A 6 11.87 -24.39 0.34
C ILE A 6 10.59 -24.49 -0.49
N LYS A 7 10.12 -23.37 -1.04
CA LYS A 7 8.92 -23.30 -1.88
C LYS A 7 9.13 -22.29 -3.02
N PRO A 8 8.57 -22.53 -4.22
CA PRO A 8 8.55 -21.52 -5.28
C PRO A 8 7.60 -20.36 -4.97
N CYS A 9 8.02 -19.14 -5.33
CA CYS A 9 7.20 -17.93 -5.28
C CYS A 9 6.07 -17.98 -6.32
N GLU A 10 4.84 -17.67 -5.94
CA GLU A 10 3.68 -17.66 -6.85
C GLU A 10 3.68 -16.54 -7.90
N TRP A 11 4.60 -15.57 -7.81
CA TRP A 11 4.70 -14.45 -8.77
C TRP A 11 5.91 -14.61 -9.70
N CYS A 12 7.10 -14.75 -9.14
CA CYS A 12 8.34 -14.80 -9.91
C CYS A 12 8.94 -16.20 -10.07
N GLY A 13 8.33 -17.24 -9.48
CA GLY A 13 8.79 -18.63 -9.58
C GLY A 13 10.06 -18.95 -8.77
N LYS A 14 10.80 -17.95 -8.28
CA LYS A 14 12.05 -18.18 -7.53
C LYS A 14 11.82 -19.02 -6.28
N MET A 15 12.68 -20.00 -6.06
CA MET A 15 12.69 -20.79 -4.83
C MET A 15 13.17 -19.93 -3.67
N HIS A 16 12.44 -19.98 -2.55
CA HIS A 16 12.81 -19.29 -1.33
C HIS A 16 12.52 -20.14 -0.09
N GLU A 17 13.27 -19.88 0.97
CA GLU A 17 13.08 -20.54 2.25
C GLU A 17 11.96 -19.88 3.04
N VAL A 18 11.06 -20.68 3.60
CA VAL A 18 9.90 -20.23 4.37
C VAL A 18 9.79 -21.03 5.66
N ARG A 19 9.44 -20.37 6.76
CA ARG A 19 9.15 -21.09 8.01
C ARG A 19 7.83 -21.85 7.89
N MET A 20 7.81 -23.08 8.38
CA MET A 20 6.60 -23.92 8.39
C MET A 20 5.45 -23.25 9.14
N ALA A 21 5.73 -22.46 10.17
CA ALA A 21 4.72 -21.68 10.89
C ALA A 21 4.03 -20.62 10.00
N ASP A 22 4.79 -19.96 9.11
CA ASP A 22 4.24 -18.98 8.17
C ASP A 22 3.38 -19.68 7.11
N LEU A 23 3.83 -20.83 6.60
CA LEU A 23 3.03 -21.63 5.66
C LEU A 23 1.69 -22.08 6.25
N LYS A 24 1.66 -22.53 7.51
CA LYS A 24 0.42 -22.93 8.20
C LYS A 24 -0.57 -21.79 8.36
N ARG A 25 -0.10 -20.56 8.52
CA ARG A 25 -0.94 -19.35 8.59
C ARG A 25 -1.41 -18.86 7.21
N GLY A 26 -0.98 -19.50 6.12
CA GLY A 26 -1.21 -19.04 4.75
C GLY A 26 -0.24 -17.96 4.26
N TRP A 27 0.83 -17.68 5.02
CA TRP A 27 1.89 -16.75 4.68
C TRP A 27 3.00 -17.47 3.89
N GLY A 28 4.00 -16.72 3.40
CA GLY A 28 5.15 -17.32 2.71
C GLY A 28 4.86 -17.87 1.32
N ARG A 29 3.87 -17.31 0.62
CA ARG A 29 3.55 -17.58 -0.78
C ARG A 29 4.46 -16.85 -1.78
N PHE A 30 5.15 -15.82 -1.31
CA PHE A 30 6.00 -14.95 -2.10
C PHE A 30 7.38 -14.85 -1.46
N CYS A 31 8.41 -14.73 -2.29
CA CYS A 31 9.78 -14.60 -1.83
C CYS A 31 10.10 -13.22 -1.23
N SER A 32 9.30 -12.20 -1.56
CA SER A 32 9.53 -10.83 -1.10
C SER A 32 8.21 -10.05 -0.96
N LYS A 33 8.26 -8.97 -0.17
CA LYS A 33 7.17 -7.99 -0.07
C LYS A 33 6.81 -7.41 -1.44
N THR A 34 7.82 -7.18 -2.28
CA THR A 34 7.64 -6.66 -3.64
C THR A 34 6.86 -7.61 -4.53
N CYS A 35 7.14 -8.92 -4.51
CA CYS A 35 6.39 -9.90 -5.29
C CYS A 35 4.92 -9.99 -4.86
N LYS A 36 4.66 -9.87 -3.55
CA LYS A 36 3.29 -9.81 -3.03
C LYS A 36 2.58 -8.54 -3.52
N ALA A 37 3.25 -7.38 -3.42
CA ALA A 37 2.71 -6.09 -3.85
C ALA A 37 2.40 -6.10 -5.35
N MET A 38 3.31 -6.57 -6.22
CA MET A 38 3.06 -6.65 -7.66
C MET A 38 1.84 -7.51 -8.01
N LYS A 39 1.68 -8.68 -7.39
CA LYS A 39 0.51 -9.53 -7.62
C LYS A 39 -0.78 -8.88 -7.12
N GLN A 40 -0.71 -8.14 -6.01
CA GLN A 40 -1.84 -7.37 -5.48
C GLN A 40 -2.21 -6.22 -6.42
N GLU A 41 -1.23 -5.43 -6.86
CA GLU A 41 -1.44 -4.30 -7.77
C GLU A 41 -2.01 -4.75 -9.11
N LYS A 42 -1.53 -5.86 -9.68
CA LYS A 42 -2.12 -6.44 -10.90
C LYS A 42 -3.60 -6.77 -10.74
N ARG A 43 -4.05 -7.11 -9.52
CA ARG A 43 -5.46 -7.45 -9.24
C ARG A 43 -6.31 -6.23 -8.94
N THR A 44 -5.79 -5.26 -8.18
CA THR A 44 -6.61 -4.19 -7.59
C THR A 44 -6.34 -2.80 -8.17
N GLY A 45 -5.18 -2.57 -8.81
CA GLY A 45 -4.81 -1.27 -9.38
C GLY A 45 -4.80 -0.11 -8.38
N GLN A 46 -4.56 -0.39 -7.08
CA GLN A 46 -4.74 0.58 -6.01
C GLN A 46 -3.69 1.69 -6.07
N ASN A 47 -2.45 1.33 -6.41
CA ASN A 47 -1.37 2.27 -6.62
C ASN A 47 -1.65 3.20 -7.81
N ALA A 48 -2.12 2.67 -8.94
CA ALA A 48 -2.52 3.50 -10.09
C ALA A 48 -3.66 4.46 -9.73
N ALA A 49 -4.69 3.98 -9.03
CA ALA A 49 -5.79 4.82 -8.56
C ALA A 49 -5.33 5.89 -7.55
N TYR A 50 -4.34 5.60 -6.70
CA TYR A 50 -3.74 6.57 -5.78
C TYR A 50 -3.01 7.68 -6.55
N HIS A 51 -2.15 7.33 -7.51
CA HIS A 51 -1.44 8.33 -8.33
C HIS A 51 -2.42 9.21 -9.13
N ALA A 52 -3.48 8.63 -9.71
CA ALA A 52 -4.52 9.40 -10.40
C ALA A 52 -5.32 10.35 -9.47
N ARG A 53 -5.36 10.09 -8.16
CA ARG A 53 -5.94 11.02 -7.17
C ARG A 53 -4.94 12.09 -6.78
N GLN A 54 -3.67 11.74 -6.64
CA GLN A 54 -2.59 12.68 -6.33
C GLN A 54 -2.41 13.70 -7.47
N GLU A 55 -2.34 13.25 -8.72
CA GLU A 55 -2.25 14.12 -9.88
C GLU A 55 -3.42 15.11 -9.95
N ARG A 56 -4.64 14.66 -9.61
CA ARG A 56 -5.81 15.56 -9.52
C ARG A 56 -5.71 16.60 -8.42
N ARG A 57 -5.03 16.29 -7.31
CA ARG A 57 -4.77 17.27 -6.23
C ARG A 57 -3.68 18.25 -6.64
N GLU A 58 -2.62 17.77 -7.27
CA GLU A 58 -1.49 18.61 -7.71
C GLU A 58 -1.88 19.52 -8.89
N ASN A 59 -2.72 19.04 -9.80
CA ASN A 59 -3.24 19.82 -10.94
C ASN A 59 -4.57 20.53 -10.64
N GLY A 60 -5.20 20.24 -9.51
CA GLY A 60 -6.49 20.79 -9.12
C GLY A 60 -6.35 22.13 -8.43
N GLY A 61 -6.32 23.18 -9.23
CA GLY A 61 -6.81 24.54 -8.94
C GLY A 61 -6.54 25.13 -7.56
N GLU A 62 -5.73 26.19 -7.55
CA GLU A 62 -5.61 27.17 -6.48
C GLU A 62 -6.89 27.32 -5.65
N PHE A 63 -6.81 26.98 -4.36
CA PHE A 63 -7.85 27.31 -3.40
C PHE A 63 -7.90 28.84 -3.25
N VAL A 64 -8.57 29.53 -4.18
CA VAL A 64 -8.77 30.97 -4.10
C VAL A 64 -9.89 31.25 -3.11
N TYR A 65 -9.49 31.79 -1.97
CA TYR A 65 -10.39 32.12 -0.89
C TYR A 65 -11.07 33.48 -1.15
N VAL A 66 -12.36 33.47 -1.46
CA VAL A 66 -13.14 34.70 -1.71
C VAL A 66 -13.90 35.09 -0.43
N GLY A 67 -13.27 35.87 0.46
CA GLY A 67 -13.93 36.58 1.58
C GLY A 67 -13.45 36.24 3.00
N GLY A 68 -12.42 36.96 3.50
CA GLY A 68 -11.52 36.74 4.67
C GLY A 68 -11.97 36.09 6.01
N PHE A 69 -12.11 34.75 6.16
CA PHE A 69 -12.20 34.02 7.45
C PHE A 69 -11.74 32.55 7.35
N GLY A 70 -10.61 32.18 7.99
CA GLY A 70 -10.02 30.84 7.89
C GLY A 70 -10.62 29.78 8.85
N PRO A 71 -10.47 28.46 8.57
CA PRO A 71 -11.06 27.36 9.36
C PRO A 71 -10.36 26.99 10.67
N TRP A 72 -9.38 27.79 11.13
CA TRP A 72 -8.54 27.47 12.30
C TRP A 72 -8.52 28.60 13.35
N ASP A 73 -9.50 29.51 13.32
CA ASP A 73 -9.62 30.53 14.37
C ASP A 73 -10.34 29.89 15.57
N ASP A 74 -9.50 29.38 16.47
CA ASP A 74 -9.78 28.92 17.83
C ASP A 74 -10.89 29.73 18.51
N HIS A 75 -11.72 29.00 19.27
CA HIS A 75 -12.84 29.48 20.06
C HIS A 75 -12.56 30.83 20.75
N LYS A 76 -13.17 31.90 20.23
CA LYS A 76 -13.42 33.13 21.00
C LYS A 76 -14.75 33.02 21.73
N ASP A 77 -14.73 32.29 22.84
CA ASP A 77 -15.75 32.41 23.88
C ASP A 77 -15.06 32.40 25.25
N CYS A 78 -14.67 33.60 25.70
CA CYS A 78 -14.52 33.96 27.11
C CYS A 78 -14.99 35.41 27.29
#